data_AF-A0A933LRK9-F1
#
_entry.id   AF-A0A933LRK9-F1
#
_cell.length_a   1.000
_cell.length_b   1.000
_cell.length_c   1.000
_cell.angle_alpha   90.00
_cell.angle_beta   90.00
_cell.angle_gamma   90.00
#
_symmetry.space_group_name_H-M   'P 1'
#
loop_
_entity.id
_entity.type
_entity.pdbx_description
1 polymer ?
#
loop_
_entity_poly.entity_id
_entity_poly.type
_entity_poly.pdbx_seq_one_letter_code
_entity_poly.pdbx_strand_id
1 'polypeptide(L)'
;MEKYITRGLAKKGFSLIEAISGCPTLFGRKNRMGDPSALIKWQKEQSVALEQAKDLPQEELKGKFVVGVFADRDIPEYTSQYANIIEKARKVS
;
A
#
# COMPACT_ATOMS: atom_id res chain seq x y z
N MET A 1 5.90 4.47 7.26
CA MET A 1 6.40 3.65 6.14
C MET A 1 7.03 2.36 6.64
N GLU A 2 8.08 2.42 7.47
CA GLU A 2 8.80 1.25 8.01
C GLU A 2 7.89 0.13 8.51
N LYS A 3 6.92 0.45 9.39
CA LYS A 3 5.90 -0.49 9.89
C LYS A 3 5.21 -1.30 8.78
N TYR A 4 4.88 -0.68 7.64
CA TYR A 4 4.19 -1.36 6.54
C TYR A 4 5.13 -2.26 5.75
N ILE A 5 6.38 -1.82 5.54
CA ILE A 5 7.41 -2.64 4.90
C ILE A 5 7.72 -3.87 5.73
N THR A 6 7.98 -3.71 7.03
CA THR A 6 8.27 -4.83 7.93
C THR A 6 7.11 -5.83 7.98
N ARG A 7 5.86 -5.34 8.06
CA ARG A 7 4.67 -6.20 8.00
C ARG A 7 4.54 -6.94 6.67
N GLY A 8 4.78 -6.25 5.56
CA GLY A 8 4.70 -6.84 4.22
C GLY A 8 5.74 -7.94 4.00
N LEU A 9 6.96 -7.74 4.49
CA LEU A 9 8.04 -8.75 4.45
C LEU A 9 7.74 -9.96 5.35
N ALA A 10 7.09 -9.75 6.50
CA ALA A 10 6.74 -10.83 7.41
C ALA A 10 5.54 -11.68 6.94
N LYS A 11 4.78 -11.22 5.95
CA LYS A 11 3.60 -11.92 5.44
C LYS A 11 4.03 -13.19 4.70
N LYS A 12 3.39 -14.32 5.03
CA LYS A 12 3.46 -15.54 4.22
C LYS A 12 2.49 -15.40 3.04
N GLY A 13 3.03 -15.17 1.85
CA GLY A 13 2.27 -14.89 0.64
C GLY A 13 2.60 -13.54 0.03
N PHE A 14 1.66 -12.99 -0.72
CA PHE A 14 1.89 -11.77 -1.50
C PHE A 14 1.52 -10.51 -0.71
N SER A 15 2.41 -9.52 -0.74
CA SER A 15 2.21 -8.19 -0.17
C SER A 15 2.47 -7.12 -1.23
N LEU A 16 1.55 -6.16 -1.35
CA LEU A 16 1.73 -4.95 -2.16
C LEU A 16 1.76 -3.73 -1.24
N ILE A 17 2.78 -2.89 -1.41
CA ILE A 17 2.92 -1.63 -0.70
C ILE A 17 3.08 -0.54 -1.74
N GLU A 18 2.08 0.33 -1.85
CA GLU A 18 2.14 1.54 -2.66
C GLU A 18 2.60 2.72 -1.80
N ALA A 19 3.54 3.52 -2.33
CA ALA A 19 4.13 4.65 -1.64
C ALA A 19 4.07 5.90 -2.51
N ILE A 20 3.41 6.95 -2.01
CA ILE A 20 3.46 8.27 -2.62
C ILE A 20 4.81 8.91 -2.29
N SER A 21 5.61 9.19 -3.32
CA SER A 21 6.93 9.81 -3.17
C SER A 21 6.94 11.26 -3.64
N GLY A 22 7.64 12.12 -2.92
CA GLY A 22 7.86 13.51 -3.33
C GLY A 22 8.87 13.60 -4.46
N CYS A 23 8.49 14.22 -5.58
CA CYS A 23 9.40 14.55 -6.68
C CYS A 23 9.47 16.09 -6.87
N PRO A 24 10.23 16.81 -6.06
CA PRO A 24 10.24 18.28 -6.07
C PRO A 24 10.80 18.87 -7.37
N THR A 25 11.81 18.22 -7.95
CA THR A 25 12.54 18.75 -9.12
C THR A 25 11.73 18.71 -10.42
N LEU A 26 10.94 17.65 -10.63
CA LEU A 26 10.14 17.45 -11.84
C LEU A 26 8.66 17.71 -11.58
N PHE A 27 8.02 16.89 -10.75
CA PHE A 27 6.57 16.99 -10.51
C PHE A 27 6.22 18.32 -9.82
N GLY A 28 6.89 18.64 -8.71
CA GLY A 28 6.64 19.88 -7.96
C GLY A 28 6.86 21.12 -8.83
N ARG A 29 8.00 21.18 -9.54
CA ARG A 29 8.33 22.30 -10.44
C ARG A 29 7.34 22.45 -11.61
N LYS A 30 6.99 21.35 -12.30
CA LYS A 30 6.06 21.40 -13.45
C LYS A 30 4.63 21.78 -13.03
N ASN A 31 4.22 21.43 -11.82
CA ASN A 31 2.88 21.72 -11.29
C ASN A 31 2.83 22.98 -10.40
N ARG A 32 3.91 23.78 -10.37
CA ARG A 32 3.99 25.04 -9.60
C ARG A 32 3.63 24.89 -8.12
N MET A 33 4.04 23.78 -7.50
CA MET A 33 3.67 23.42 -6.12
C MET A 33 4.50 24.12 -5.03
N GLY A 34 5.15 25.23 -5.37
CA GLY A 34 6.08 25.94 -4.49
C GLY A 34 7.43 25.25 -4.36
N ASP A 35 8.05 25.43 -3.21
CA ASP A 35 9.34 24.83 -2.88
C ASP A 35 9.22 23.33 -2.49
N PRO A 36 10.34 22.59 -2.34
CA PRO A 36 10.30 21.19 -1.96
C PRO A 36 9.58 20.91 -0.64
N SER A 37 9.65 21.84 0.34
CA SER A 37 8.99 21.68 1.63
C SER A 37 7.46 21.83 1.51
N ALA A 38 7.00 22.73 0.64
CA ALA A 38 5.60 22.93 0.33
C ALA A 38 4.98 21.68 -0.32
N LEU A 39 5.71 21.01 -1.22
CA LEU A 39 5.28 19.73 -1.80
C LEU A 39 5.06 18.65 -0.73
N ILE A 40 6.04 18.47 0.17
CA ILE A 40 5.95 17.45 1.23
C ILE A 40 4.82 17.78 2.21
N LYS A 41 4.64 19.06 2.54
CA LYS A 41 3.53 19.53 3.38
C LYS A 41 2.18 19.24 2.71
N TRP A 42 2.04 19.54 1.42
CA TRP A 42 0.83 19.23 0.65
C TRP A 42 0.55 17.71 0.65
N GLN A 43 1.55 16.86 0.43
CA GLN A 43 1.38 15.40 0.49
C GLN A 43 0.84 14.94 1.85
N LYS A 44 1.36 15.52 2.94
CA LYS A 44 0.88 15.25 4.30
C LYS A 44 -0.58 15.70 4.49
N GLU A 45 -0.94 16.89 4.02
CA GLU A 45 -2.30 17.48 4.14
C GLU A 45 -3.35 16.77 3.27
N GLN A 46 -2.92 16.18 2.16
CA GLN A 46 -3.79 15.35 1.33
C GLN A 46 -3.89 13.91 1.83
N SER A 47 -3.05 13.49 2.79
CA SER A 47 -3.12 12.13 3.32
C SER A 47 -4.12 12.01 4.46
N VAL A 48 -4.96 10.97 4.43
CA VAL A 48 -5.93 10.64 5.49
C VAL A 48 -5.72 9.19 5.92
N ALA A 49 -5.73 8.92 7.23
CA ALA A 49 -5.60 7.54 7.71
C ALA A 49 -6.84 6.73 7.35
N LEU A 50 -6.67 5.45 6.97
CA LEU A 50 -7.80 4.59 6.59
C LEU A 50 -8.89 4.51 7.67
N GLU A 51 -8.51 4.48 8.95
CA GLU A 51 -9.49 4.49 10.05
C GLU A 51 -10.34 5.76 10.08
N GLN A 52 -9.75 6.92 9.83
CA GLN A 52 -10.47 8.19 9.74
C GLN A 52 -11.33 8.25 8.48
N ALA A 53 -10.82 7.71 7.36
CA ALA A 53 -11.52 7.72 6.09
C ALA A 53 -12.83 6.92 6.11
N LYS A 54 -12.98 5.93 7.00
CA LYS A 54 -14.22 5.13 7.14
C LYS A 54 -15.42 5.98 7.61
N ASP A 55 -15.14 7.02 8.39
CA ASP A 55 -16.16 7.87 9.00
C ASP A 55 -16.43 9.14 8.18
N LEU A 56 -15.67 9.38 7.10
CA LEU A 56 -15.82 10.56 6.27
C LEU A 56 -16.78 10.33 5.09
N PRO A 57 -17.58 11.33 4.70
CA PRO A 57 -18.34 11.29 3.46
C PRO A 57 -17.43 11.12 2.24
N GLN A 58 -17.93 10.43 1.21
CA GLN A 58 -17.17 10.17 -0.01
C GLN A 58 -16.69 11.45 -0.73
N GLU A 59 -17.47 12.53 -0.66
CA GLU A 59 -17.08 13.83 -1.23
C GLU A 59 -15.85 14.43 -0.53
N GLU A 60 -15.70 14.22 0.79
CA GLU A 60 -14.54 14.71 1.56
C GLU A 60 -13.27 13.90 1.29
N LEU A 61 -13.42 12.66 0.85
CA LEU A 61 -12.31 11.80 0.44
C LEU A 61 -11.81 12.10 -0.98
N LYS A 62 -12.55 12.88 -1.75
CA LYS A 62 -12.18 13.19 -3.14
C LYS A 62 -10.86 13.95 -3.20
N GLY A 63 -9.88 13.35 -3.88
CA GLY A 63 -8.54 13.93 -4.01
C GLY A 63 -7.64 13.72 -2.79
N LYS A 64 -8.09 12.99 -1.76
CA LYS A 64 -7.26 12.57 -0.62
C LYS A 64 -6.54 11.26 -0.91
N PHE A 65 -5.33 11.13 -0.38
CA PHE A 65 -4.59 9.88 -0.32
C PHE A 65 -4.99 9.15 0.95
N VAL A 66 -5.82 8.11 0.81
CA VAL A 66 -6.10 7.23 1.95
C VAL A 66 -4.85 6.39 2.22
N VAL A 67 -4.41 6.31 3.48
CA VAL A 67 -3.19 5.60 3.88
C VAL A 67 -3.50 4.62 4.99
N GLY A 68 -3.17 3.35 4.77
CA GLY A 68 -3.40 2.29 5.76
C GLY A 68 -3.25 0.92 5.12
N VAL A 69 -3.83 -0.09 5.76
CA VAL A 69 -3.89 -1.45 5.21
C VAL A 69 -5.29 -1.71 4.70
N PHE A 70 -5.40 -1.71 3.36
CA PHE A 70 -6.67 -1.85 2.65
C PHE A 70 -7.16 -3.31 2.60
N ALA A 71 -6.23 -4.26 2.54
CA ALA A 71 -6.54 -5.68 2.54
C ALA A 71 -5.44 -6.44 3.28
N ASP A 72 -5.84 -7.35 4.14
CA ASP A 72 -4.97 -8.38 4.72
C ASP A 72 -5.76 -9.68 4.78
N ARG A 73 -5.30 -10.70 4.06
CA ARG A 73 -5.98 -11.98 3.90
C ARG A 73 -4.96 -13.11 4.03
N ASP A 74 -5.33 -14.18 4.71
CA ASP A 74 -4.51 -15.38 4.83
C ASP A 74 -4.95 -16.40 3.78
N ILE A 75 -4.30 -16.32 2.61
CA ILE A 75 -4.58 -17.17 1.46
C ILE A 75 -3.31 -17.98 1.17
N PRO A 76 -3.40 -19.29 0.88
CA PRO A 76 -2.24 -20.10 0.57
C PRO A 76 -1.43 -19.52 -0.60
N GLU A 77 -0.13 -19.37 -0.40
CA GLU A 77 0.79 -18.92 -1.44
C GLU A 77 0.99 -19.97 -2.53
N TYR A 78 1.47 -19.53 -3.69
CA TYR A 78 1.69 -20.38 -4.85
C TYR A 78 2.56 -21.60 -4.53
N THR A 79 3.71 -21.42 -3.89
CA THR A 79 4.66 -22.48 -3.53
C THR A 79 4.07 -23.51 -2.56
N SER A 80 3.29 -23.04 -1.59
CA SER A 80 2.56 -23.93 -0.67
C SER A 80 1.51 -24.76 -1.40
N GLN A 81 0.73 -24.15 -2.31
CA GLN A 81 -0.24 -24.88 -3.12
C GLN A 81 0.44 -25.86 -4.10
N TYR A 82 1.56 -25.45 -4.68
CA TYR A 82 2.34 -26.30 -5.57
C TYR A 82 2.89 -27.54 -4.85
N ALA A 83 3.43 -27.37 -3.64
CA ALA A 83 3.87 -28.47 -2.79
C ALA A 83 2.71 -29.44 -2.47
N ASN A 84 1.53 -28.91 -2.16
CA ASN A 84 0.33 -29.73 -1.91
C ASN A 84 -0.03 -30.60 -3.13
N ILE A 85 0.09 -30.07 -4.35
CA ILE A 85 -0.18 -30.81 -5.58
C ILE A 85 0.82 -31.95 -5.76
N ILE A 86 2.12 -31.68 -5.55
CA ILE A 86 3.18 -32.70 -5.62
C ILE A 86 2.92 -33.83 -4.61
N GLU A 87 2.60 -33.48 -3.36
CA GLU A 87 2.35 -34.46 -2.32
C GLU A 87 1.14 -35.35 -2.66
N LYS A 88 0.06 -34.75 -3.17
CA LYS A 88 -1.12 -35.49 -3.63
C LYS A 88 -0.77 -36.47 -4.74
N ALA A 89 0.03 -36.06 -5.73
CA ALA A 89 0.43 -36.94 -6.82
C ALA A 89 1.26 -38.14 -6.33
N ARG A 90 2.13 -37.95 -5.34
CA ARG A 90 2.96 -39.02 -4.75
C ARG A 90 2.16 -40.08 -4.00
N LYS A 91 1.02 -39.73 -3.39
CA LYS A 91 0.17 -40.67 -2.64
C LYS A 91 -0.69 -41.58 -3.53
N VAL A 92 -0.77 -41.26 -4.82
CA VAL A 92 -1.54 -42.03 -5.82
C VAL A 92 -0.64 -42.98 -6.62
N SER A 93 0.68 -42.86 -6.47
CA SER A 93 1.70 -43.76 -7.05
C SER A 93 2.05 -44.87 -6.06
#